data_AF-A0A3M4LAF3-F1
#
_entry.id   AF-A0A3M4LAF3-F1
#
_cell.length_a   1.000
_cell.length_b   1.000
_cell.length_c   1.000
_cell.angle_alpha   90.00
_cell.angle_beta   90.00
_cell.angle_gamma   90.00
#
_symmetry.space_group_name_H-M   'P 1'
#
loop_
_entity.id
_entity.type
_entity.pdbx_description
1 polymer ?
#
loop_
_entity_poly.entity_id
_entity_poly.type
_entity_poly.pdbx_seq_one_letter_code
_entity_poly.pdbx_strand_id
1 'polypeptide(L)'
;MACAGCDFNVPKASARAQALESKTSIGHYLEAVPLTADERAIVEGDLAKLDGLGLIRKLDDVPTLDGRTPSQIEAKKIDNHGRPNSAFVLIPFVRNEM
;
A
#
# COMPACT_ATOMS: atom_id res chain seq x y z
N MET A 1 -6.06 16.16 15.43
CA MET A 1 -5.47 14.82 15.70
C MET A 1 -6.28 13.81 14.90
N ALA A 2 -5.78 13.34 13.76
CA ALA A 2 -6.50 12.39 12.91
C ALA A 2 -5.99 10.97 13.19
N CYS A 3 -6.90 10.05 13.46
CA CYS A 3 -6.59 8.65 13.74
C CYS A 3 -6.53 7.85 12.43
N ALA A 4 -5.35 7.33 12.08
CA ALA A 4 -5.14 6.60 10.82
C ALA A 4 -6.01 5.33 10.72
N GLY A 5 -6.23 4.64 11.84
CA GLY A 5 -7.01 3.40 11.91
C GLY A 5 -8.52 3.58 12.11
N CYS A 6 -9.01 4.81 12.20
CA CYS A 6 -10.42 5.05 12.48
C CYS A 6 -11.26 5.02 11.21
N ASP A 7 -12.41 4.35 11.24
CA ASP A 7 -13.29 4.20 10.07
C ASP A 7 -13.81 5.53 9.54
N PHE A 8 -14.16 6.44 10.45
CA PHE A 8 -14.64 7.79 10.16
C PHE A 8 -13.57 8.74 9.60
N ASN A 9 -12.31 8.33 9.54
CA ASN A 9 -11.26 9.16 8.95
C ASN A 9 -11.43 9.21 7.43
N VAL A 10 -11.75 10.40 6.90
CA VAL A 10 -11.84 10.68 5.46
C VAL A 10 -10.56 11.40 5.03
N PRO A 11 -9.58 10.71 4.43
CA PRO A 11 -8.27 11.29 4.15
C PRO A 11 -8.31 12.25 2.95
N LYS A 12 -7.51 13.31 3.03
CA LYS A 12 -7.27 14.22 1.90
C LYS A 12 -6.29 13.58 0.91
N ALA A 13 -6.39 13.91 -0.37
CA ALA A 13 -5.47 13.41 -1.41
C ALA A 13 -3.99 13.65 -1.07
N SER A 14 -3.67 14.81 -0.50
CA SER A 14 -2.31 15.17 -0.09
C SER A 14 -1.73 14.30 1.02
N ALA A 15 -2.56 13.55 1.76
CA ALA A 15 -2.11 12.69 2.85
C ALA A 15 -1.38 11.43 2.36
N ARG A 16 -1.43 11.11 1.06
CA ARG A 16 -0.77 9.91 0.51
C ARG A 16 0.75 9.93 0.66
N ALA A 17 1.38 11.07 0.34
CA ALA A 17 2.82 11.21 0.52
C ALA A 17 3.20 11.01 1.99
N GLN A 18 2.52 11.71 2.89
CA GLN A 18 2.77 11.61 4.33
C GLN A 18 2.53 10.21 4.88
N ALA A 19 1.52 9.48 4.40
CA ALA A 19 1.25 8.10 4.82
C ALA A 19 2.36 7.14 4.38
N LEU A 20 2.90 7.30 3.16
CA LEU A 20 4.00 6.49 2.64
C LEU A 20 5.33 6.79 3.35
N GLU A 21 5.61 8.06 3.62
CA GLU A 21 6.77 8.48 4.42
C GLU A 21 6.69 7.91 5.84
N SER A 22 5.51 7.99 6.46
CA SER A 22 5.27 7.43 7.79
C SER A 22 5.46 5.92 7.83
N LYS A 23 4.96 5.18 6.82
CA LYS A 23 5.18 3.74 6.68
C LYS A 23 6.67 3.39 6.63
N THR A 24 7.43 4.15 5.84
CA THR A 24 8.88 3.95 5.68
C THR A 24 9.62 4.23 6.99
N SER A 25 9.25 5.31 7.68
CA SER A 25 9.81 5.67 8.98
C SER A 25 9.56 4.59 10.04
N ILE A 26 8.33 4.06 10.10
CA ILE A 26 7.98 2.96 11.02
C ILE A 26 8.79 1.68 10.71
N GLY A 27 8.97 1.35 9.44
CA GLY A 27 9.85 0.23 9.03
C GLY A 27 11.26 0.40 9.57
N HIS A 28 11.84 1.59 9.40
CA HIS A 28 13.16 1.91 9.94
C HIS A 28 13.20 1.80 11.48
N TYR A 29 12.15 2.19 12.20
CA TYR A 29 12.07 1.99 13.65
C TYR A 29 12.12 0.51 14.05
N LEU A 30 11.43 -0.37 13.31
CA LEU A 30 11.42 -1.81 13.58
C LEU A 30 12.77 -2.48 13.32
N GLU A 31 13.61 -1.91 12.45
CA GLU A 31 14.92 -2.44 12.09
C GLU A 31 16.06 -1.83 12.93
N ALA A 32 16.04 -0.52 13.17
CA ALA A 32 17.15 0.22 13.75
C ALA A 32 17.08 0.36 15.28
N VAL A 33 15.90 0.21 15.89
CA VAL A 33 15.72 0.39 17.33
C VAL A 33 15.53 -0.97 18.03
N PRO A 34 16.29 -1.27 19.09
CA PRO A 34 16.07 -2.46 19.90
C PRO A 34 14.82 -2.26 20.77
N LEU A 35 13.65 -2.51 20.18
CA LEU A 35 12.35 -2.42 20.84
C LEU A 35 12.12 -3.65 21.72
N THR A 36 11.49 -3.44 22.87
CA THR A 36 10.91 -4.54 23.66
C THR A 36 9.73 -5.17 22.91
N ALA A 37 9.30 -6.37 23.32
CA ALA A 37 8.20 -7.08 22.65
C ALA A 37 6.90 -6.26 22.63
N ASP A 38 6.59 -5.58 23.74
CA ASP A 38 5.39 -4.74 23.85
C ASP A 38 5.46 -3.51 22.94
N GLU A 39 6.61 -2.84 22.91
CA GLU A 39 6.82 -1.68 22.02
C GLU A 39 6.77 -2.08 20.55
N ARG A 40 7.37 -3.22 20.19
CA ARG A 40 7.31 -3.77 18.83
C ARG A 40 5.87 -4.05 18.42
N ALA A 41 5.06 -4.67 19.28
CA ALA A 41 3.67 -4.96 18.99
C ALA A 41 2.83 -3.69 18.73
N ILE A 42 3.11 -2.61 19.46
CA ILE A 42 2.47 -1.30 19.23
C ILE A 42 2.85 -0.76 17.84
N VAL A 43 4.14 -0.78 17.51
CA VAL A 43 4.66 -0.26 16.23
C VAL A 43 4.15 -1.07 15.04
N GLU A 44 4.09 -2.40 15.17
CA GLU A 44 3.51 -3.30 14.16
C GLU A 44 2.00 -3.05 13.99
N GLY A 45 1.28 -2.78 15.09
CA GLY A 45 -0.12 -2.39 15.05
C GLY A 45 -0.34 -1.05 14.32
N ASP A 46 0.56 -0.09 14.49
CA ASP A 46 0.50 1.18 13.76
C ASP A 46 0.85 1.02 12.28
N LEU A 47 1.81 0.15 11.95
CA LEU A 47 2.11 -0.25 10.57
C LEU A 47 0.88 -0.85 9.89
N ALA A 48 0.16 -1.75 10.58
CA ALA A 48 -1.06 -2.36 10.05
C ALA A 48 -2.19 -1.34 9.77
N LYS A 49 -2.31 -0.29 10.59
CA LYS A 49 -3.29 0.80 10.38
C LYS A 49 -2.92 1.68 9.18
N LEU A 50 -1.64 1.78 8.83
CA LEU A 50 -1.21 2.51 7.63
C LEU A 50 -1.30 1.65 6.37
N ASP A 51 -0.96 0.36 6.45
CA ASP A 51 -0.76 -0.52 5.28
C ASP A 51 -2.07 -1.04 4.64
N GLY A 52 -1.98 -2.12 3.85
CA GLY A 52 -2.95 -2.58 2.83
C GLY A 52 -4.43 -2.78 3.19
N LEU A 53 -4.83 -2.61 4.45
CA LEU A 53 -6.24 -2.59 4.87
C LEU A 53 -6.67 -1.26 5.55
N GLY A 54 -5.73 -0.34 5.76
CA GLY A 54 -5.93 0.90 6.50
C GLY A 54 -5.84 2.16 5.64
N LEU A 55 -5.08 3.16 6.10
CA LEU A 55 -5.08 4.51 5.53
C LEU A 55 -4.62 4.57 4.06
N ILE A 56 -3.58 3.83 3.68
CA ILE A 56 -3.05 3.85 2.30
C ILE A 56 -4.08 3.31 1.32
N ARG A 57 -4.80 2.25 1.68
CA ARG A 57 -5.91 1.70 0.87
C ARG A 57 -7.01 2.74 0.66
N LYS A 58 -7.43 3.44 1.73
CA LYS A 58 -8.46 4.49 1.64
C LYS A 58 -8.06 5.62 0.68
N LEU A 59 -6.77 5.85 0.50
CA LEU A 59 -6.23 6.88 -0.39
C LEU A 59 -6.19 6.45 -1.87
N ASP A 60 -6.29 5.17 -2.19
CA ASP A 60 -6.27 4.68 -3.58
C ASP A 60 -7.53 5.07 -4.38
N ASP A 61 -8.62 5.38 -3.67
CA ASP A 61 -9.89 5.84 -4.24
C ASP A 61 -10.08 7.37 -4.10
N VAL A 62 -9.14 8.08 -3.49
CA VAL A 62 -9.22 9.54 -3.38
C VAL A 62 -8.71 10.19 -4.68
N PRO A 63 -9.51 11.04 -5.35
CA PRO A 63 -9.09 11.67 -6.58
C PRO A 63 -7.90 12.61 -6.34
N THR A 64 -6.88 12.52 -7.19
CA THR A 64 -5.78 13.48 -7.27
C THR A 64 -6.26 14.78 -7.94
N LEU A 65 -5.39 15.79 -8.01
CA LEU A 65 -5.76 17.12 -8.52
C LEU A 65 -6.29 17.12 -9.96
N ASP A 66 -5.91 16.12 -10.75
CA ASP A 66 -6.36 15.87 -12.12
C ASP A 66 -7.65 15.02 -12.20
N GLY A 67 -8.32 14.79 -11.06
CA GLY A 67 -9.62 14.12 -10.98
C GLY A 67 -9.59 12.59 -11.10
N ARG A 68 -8.43 12.00 -11.43
CA ARG A 68 -8.24 10.55 -11.50
C ARG A 68 -7.90 9.99 -10.13
N THR A 69 -8.28 8.76 -9.83
CA THR A 69 -7.81 8.08 -8.61
C THR A 69 -6.47 7.37 -8.86
N PRO A 70 -5.64 7.14 -7.84
CA PRO A 70 -4.45 6.31 -7.97
C PRO A 70 -4.67 4.97 -8.67
N SER A 71 -5.74 4.24 -8.32
CA SER A 71 -6.10 2.96 -8.96
C SER A 71 -6.33 3.09 -10.47
N GLN A 72 -6.92 4.20 -10.91
CA GLN A 72 -7.14 4.49 -12.33
C GLN A 72 -5.84 4.83 -13.06
N ILE A 73 -4.90 5.51 -12.40
CA ILE A 73 -3.59 5.85 -12.97
C ILE A 73 -2.77 4.58 -13.19
N GLU A 74 -2.80 3.62 -12.24
CA GLU A 74 -2.11 2.34 -12.38
C GLU A 74 -2.72 1.46 -13.46
N ALA A 75 -4.05 1.33 -13.50
CA ALA A 75 -4.75 0.62 -14.57
C ALA A 75 -4.43 1.22 -15.96
N LYS A 76 -4.39 2.56 -16.05
CA LYS A 76 -4.02 3.31 -17.24
C LYS A 76 -2.50 3.42 -17.50
N LYS A 77 -1.66 2.75 -16.71
CA LYS A 77 -0.24 2.55 -17.04
C LYS A 77 -0.05 1.21 -17.75
N ILE A 78 -0.90 0.23 -17.45
CA ILE A 78 -0.82 -1.13 -17.98
C ILE A 78 -1.31 -1.19 -19.44
N ASP A 79 -2.28 -0.35 -19.82
CA ASP A 79 -2.74 -0.16 -21.21
C ASP A 79 -1.69 0.59 -22.08
N ASN A 80 -1.07 1.65 -21.55
CA ASN A 80 -0.17 2.53 -22.30
C ASN A 80 1.25 1.97 -22.45
N HIS A 81 1.66 1.00 -21.63
CA HIS A 81 2.96 0.34 -21.71
C HIS A 81 2.94 -1.02 -22.43
N GLY A 82 1.87 -1.31 -23.18
CA GLY A 82 1.82 -2.43 -24.12
C GLY A 82 2.17 -3.78 -23.49
N ARG A 83 1.24 -4.39 -22.74
CA ARG A 83 1.27 -5.84 -22.60
C ARG A 83 0.51 -6.49 -23.76
N PRO A 84 1.08 -7.52 -24.42
CA PRO A 84 0.39 -8.25 -25.46
C PRO A 84 -0.85 -8.94 -24.87
N ASN A 85 -1.92 -8.82 -25.63
CA ASN A 85 -3.19 -9.51 -25.53
C ASN A 85 -3.05 -10.97 -25.06
N SER A 86 -3.71 -11.29 -23.94
CA SER A 86 -4.33 -12.58 -23.55
C SER A 86 -4.09 -13.86 -24.39
N ALA A 87 -2.84 -14.28 -24.61
CA ALA A 87 -2.55 -15.59 -25.21
C ALA A 87 -1.51 -16.45 -24.47
N PHE A 88 -0.94 -15.99 -23.34
CA PHE A 88 0.10 -16.74 -22.61
C PHE A 88 -0.39 -17.30 -21.26
N VAL A 89 -1.66 -17.68 -21.18
CA VAL A 89 -2.13 -18.64 -20.15
C VAL A 89 -2.13 -20.02 -20.79
N LEU A 90 -0.95 -20.61 -21.00
CA LEU A 90 -0.78 -22.05 -21.09
C LEU A 90 0.71 -22.42 -21.07
N ILE A 91 1.34 -22.32 -19.91
CA ILE A 91 2.38 -23.30 -19.56
C ILE A 91 1.97 -23.86 -18.20
N PRO A 92 1.53 -25.13 -18.13
CA PRO A 92 1.30 -25.75 -16.84
C PRO A 92 2.66 -25.93 -16.19
N PHE A 93 2.82 -25.41 -14.97
CA PHE A 93 3.93 -25.72 -14.09
C PHE A 93 3.82 -27.18 -13.67
N VAL A 94 4.24 -28.10 -14.56
CA VAL A 94 4.40 -29.52 -14.29
C VAL A 94 5.77 -29.72 -13.64
N ARG A 95 5.72 -29.85 -12.32
CA ARG A 95 6.43 -30.85 -11.49
C ARG A 95 7.14 -31.95 -12.31
N ASN A 96 8.45 -32.14 -12.16
CA ASN A 96 9.07 -33.36 -11.61
C ASN A 96 10.56 -33.57 -12.00
N GLU A 97 11.33 -34.00 -11.00
CA GLU A 97 12.49 -34.91 -10.97
C GLU A 97 13.85 -34.63 -11.64
N MET A 98 14.88 -34.84 -10.79
CA MET A 98 16.31 -35.16 -10.96
C MET A 98 17.33 -34.04 -11.20
#